data_AF-A0A5D4T4R5-F1
#
_entry.id   AF-A0A5D4T4R5-F1
#
_cell.length_a   1.000
_cell.length_b   1.000
_cell.length_c   1.000
_cell.angle_alpha   90.00
_cell.angle_beta   90.00
_cell.angle_gamma   90.00
#
_symmetry.space_group_name_H-M   'P 1'
#
loop_
_entity.id
_entity.type
_entity.pdbx_description
1 polymer ?
#
loop_
_entity_poly.entity_id
_entity_poly.type
_entity_poly.pdbx_seq_one_letter_code
_entity_poly.pdbx_strand_id
1 'polypeptide(L)'
;MKEVWISEDGDFSEIEGDGFYRFYLYRIEDVDYQEENKQLLLDFIGKLNIFPLNVLVEGYDEEEKMRRIFEGLGFSYSVDYFTDKRMYSTGGKNFTYHPPFFQIEASSIEELQLIMTETYHLATQNQFYGISFKNIVQLISRNGYSFPKLCRNKDIAALKVSHDGQGFNFYSNMNSLQNMEQVINMLPQGYVVTQINDCVIEK
;
A
#
# COMPACT_ATOMS: atom_id res chain seq x y z
N MET A 1 8.36 15.84 17.86
CA MET A 1 8.47 16.16 16.43
C MET A 1 8.82 14.85 15.75
N LYS A 2 8.01 14.39 14.79
CA LYS A 2 8.18 13.08 14.15
C LYS A 2 8.99 13.25 12.87
N GLU A 3 10.06 12.49 12.69
CA GLU A 3 10.87 12.54 11.47
C GLU A 3 10.31 11.59 10.41
N VAL A 4 10.22 12.05 9.17
CA VAL A 4 9.82 11.28 7.98
C VAL A 4 10.85 11.50 6.90
N TRP A 5 11.22 10.41 6.25
CA TRP A 5 12.16 10.43 5.15
C TRP A 5 11.40 10.26 3.84
N ILE A 6 11.75 11.06 2.83
CA ILE A 6 11.16 11.01 1.49
C ILE A 6 12.26 10.82 0.45
N SER A 7 12.10 9.84 -0.44
CA SER A 7 12.93 9.63 -1.64
C SER A 7 12.05 9.57 -2.89
N GLU A 8 12.56 9.97 -4.06
CA GLU A 8 11.87 9.78 -5.35
C GLU A 8 12.06 8.37 -5.94
N ASP A 9 12.97 7.58 -5.35
CA ASP A 9 13.24 6.19 -5.73
C ASP A 9 12.55 5.20 -4.77
N GLY A 10 12.05 4.10 -5.30
CA GLY A 10 11.49 3.00 -4.51
C GLY A 10 11.14 1.80 -5.39
N ASP A 11 10.39 0.82 -4.87
CA ASP A 11 9.96 -0.36 -5.63
C ASP A 11 8.42 -0.53 -5.87
N PHE A 12 7.97 -0.61 -7.15
CA PHE A 12 6.71 -1.28 -7.56
C PHE A 12 7.00 -2.11 -8.81
N SER A 13 6.37 -3.27 -8.90
CA SER A 13 6.69 -4.31 -9.87
C SER A 13 6.31 -3.99 -11.33
N GLU A 14 5.37 -3.07 -11.60
CA GLU A 14 5.13 -2.48 -12.93
C GLU A 14 4.01 -1.40 -12.87
N ILE A 15 4.29 -0.18 -13.33
CA ILE A 15 3.30 0.87 -13.61
C ILE A 15 3.33 1.14 -15.11
N GLU A 16 2.19 1.10 -15.79
CA GLU A 16 2.14 1.40 -17.23
C GLU A 16 2.26 2.91 -17.50
N GLY A 17 3.48 3.34 -17.84
CA GLY A 17 3.74 4.57 -18.60
C GLY A 17 4.58 5.64 -17.89
N ASP A 18 5.26 6.45 -18.70
CA ASP A 18 5.92 7.69 -18.27
C ASP A 18 4.89 8.68 -17.70
N GLY A 19 5.20 9.30 -16.56
CA GLY A 19 4.42 10.41 -15.98
C GLY A 19 3.81 10.19 -14.59
N PHE A 20 4.13 9.10 -13.90
CA PHE A 20 3.87 8.98 -12.46
C PHE A 20 5.05 9.51 -11.66
N TYR A 21 4.76 10.38 -10.70
CA TYR A 21 5.71 10.72 -9.67
C TYR A 21 5.64 9.71 -8.56
N ARG A 22 6.81 9.40 -8.03
CA ARG A 22 7.03 8.32 -7.09
C ARG A 22 7.71 8.89 -5.86
N PHE A 23 7.21 8.51 -4.70
CA PHE A 23 7.77 8.92 -3.43
C PHE A 23 7.82 7.72 -2.49
N TYR A 24 8.90 7.53 -1.77
CA TYR A 24 9.01 6.56 -0.69
C TYR A 24 9.03 7.30 0.64
N LEU A 25 8.01 7.06 1.47
CA LEU A 25 7.84 7.71 2.77
C LEU A 25 8.07 6.68 3.87
N TYR A 26 8.94 6.99 4.83
CA TYR A 26 9.17 6.10 5.97
C TYR A 26 9.58 6.85 7.23
N ARG A 27 9.22 6.30 8.40
CA ARG A 27 9.73 6.69 9.71
C ARG A 27 10.83 5.71 10.12
N ILE A 28 11.99 6.25 10.54
CA ILE A 28 13.04 5.48 11.20
C ILE A 28 12.77 5.54 12.70
N GLU A 29 12.34 4.43 13.29
CA GLU A 29 12.33 4.23 14.73
C GLU A 29 12.83 2.83 15.08
N ASP A 30 13.59 2.71 16.17
CA ASP A 30 14.30 1.48 16.51
C ASP A 30 13.42 0.38 17.14
N VAL A 31 12.20 0.71 17.61
CA VAL A 31 11.43 -0.18 18.50
C VAL A 31 10.05 -0.57 17.98
N ASP A 32 9.33 0.32 17.27
CA ASP A 32 8.01 0.01 16.70
C ASP A 32 7.77 0.73 15.36
N TYR A 33 8.70 0.55 14.43
CA TYR A 33 8.59 1.17 13.11
C TYR A 33 7.32 0.72 12.36
N GLN A 34 6.77 -0.46 12.64
CA GLN A 34 5.59 -0.97 11.95
C GLN A 34 4.35 -0.15 12.31
N GLU A 35 4.09 0.04 13.61
CA GLU A 35 2.95 0.86 14.05
C GLU A 35 3.13 2.32 13.65
N GLU A 36 4.35 2.84 13.74
CA GLU A 36 4.62 4.23 13.38
C GLU A 36 4.50 4.51 11.88
N ASN A 37 4.88 3.56 11.02
CA ASN A 37 4.66 3.67 9.57
C ASN A 37 3.19 3.46 9.19
N LYS A 38 2.46 2.61 9.92
CA LYS A 38 1.00 2.49 9.80
C LYS A 38 0.31 3.82 10.13
N GLN A 39 0.70 4.46 11.23
CA GLN A 39 0.16 5.75 11.64
C GLN A 39 0.53 6.87 10.67
N LEU A 40 1.77 6.90 10.17
CA LEU A 40 2.19 7.83 9.12
C LEU A 40 1.28 7.71 7.89
N LEU A 41 0.99 6.48 7.45
CA LEU A 41 0.12 6.23 6.31
C LEU A 41 -1.31 6.74 6.55
N LEU A 42 -1.88 6.45 7.72
CA LEU A 42 -3.21 6.94 8.11
C LEU A 42 -3.25 8.46 8.15
N ASP A 43 -2.27 9.11 8.77
CA ASP A 43 -2.27 10.57 8.87
C ASP A 43 -2.10 11.22 7.48
N PHE A 44 -1.24 10.66 6.62
CA PHE A 44 -1.03 11.13 5.25
C PHE A 44 -2.31 11.01 4.42
N ILE A 45 -2.99 9.86 4.46
CA ILE A 45 -4.26 9.67 3.76
C ILE A 45 -5.35 10.56 4.35
N GLY A 46 -5.42 10.68 5.67
CA GLY A 46 -6.37 11.56 6.36
C GLY A 46 -6.19 13.03 5.96
N LYS A 47 -4.95 13.46 5.71
CA LYS A 47 -4.65 14.82 5.22
C LYS A 47 -5.05 15.01 3.75
N LEU A 48 -4.84 13.99 2.90
CA LEU A 48 -5.33 14.00 1.52
C LEU A 48 -6.87 14.06 1.48
N ASN A 49 -7.52 13.30 2.36
CA ASN A 49 -8.98 13.22 2.50
C ASN A 49 -9.71 12.95 1.18
N ILE A 50 -9.19 11.99 0.39
CA ILE A 50 -9.78 11.59 -0.89
C ILE A 50 -10.38 10.19 -0.72
N PHE A 51 -11.70 10.12 -0.69
CA PHE A 51 -12.48 8.88 -0.59
C PHE A 51 -13.47 8.78 -1.76
N PRO A 52 -13.95 7.57 -2.12
CA PRO A 52 -13.59 6.28 -1.54
C PRO A 52 -12.21 5.76 -1.97
N LEU A 53 -11.66 4.84 -1.18
CA LEU A 53 -10.40 4.13 -1.40
C LEU A 53 -10.68 2.64 -1.60
N ASN A 54 -9.85 1.97 -2.41
CA ASN A 54 -9.79 0.52 -2.43
C ASN A 54 -8.53 0.06 -1.69
N VAL A 55 -8.71 -0.64 -0.57
CA VAL A 55 -7.64 -1.31 0.17
C VAL A 55 -7.40 -2.67 -0.48
N LEU A 56 -6.17 -2.91 -0.89
CA LEU A 56 -5.74 -4.05 -1.70
C LEU A 56 -4.89 -4.95 -0.82
N VAL A 57 -5.38 -6.15 -0.53
CA VAL A 57 -4.75 -7.05 0.43
C VAL A 57 -4.57 -8.42 -0.19
N GLU A 58 -3.33 -8.87 -0.27
CA GLU A 58 -3.04 -10.27 -0.48
C GLU A 58 -3.18 -11.03 0.84
N GLY A 59 -4.08 -12.01 0.85
CA GLY A 59 -4.31 -12.89 1.98
C GLY A 59 -3.54 -14.20 1.91
N TYR A 60 -3.78 -15.04 2.91
CA TYR A 60 -3.16 -16.36 3.09
C TYR A 60 -4.22 -17.47 3.17
N ASP A 61 -4.03 -18.48 4.02
CA ASP A 61 -5.04 -19.47 4.38
C ASP A 61 -6.14 -18.92 5.32
N GLU A 62 -6.01 -17.68 5.78
CA GLU A 62 -7.01 -16.99 6.62
C GLU A 62 -8.19 -16.37 5.82
N GLU A 63 -8.37 -16.75 4.56
CA GLU A 63 -9.40 -16.15 3.68
C GLU A 63 -10.81 -16.16 4.31
N GLU A 64 -11.26 -17.31 4.83
CA GLU A 64 -12.59 -17.42 5.44
C GLU A 64 -12.74 -16.49 6.65
N LYS A 65 -11.68 -16.33 7.44
CA LYS A 65 -11.67 -15.43 8.61
C LYS A 65 -11.78 -13.98 8.16
N MET A 66 -11.03 -13.58 7.14
CA MET A 66 -11.12 -12.24 6.55
C MET A 66 -12.52 -11.94 6.01
N ARG A 67 -13.12 -12.88 5.26
CA ARG A 67 -14.51 -12.74 4.75
C ARG A 67 -15.50 -12.48 5.88
N ARG A 68 -15.45 -13.29 6.95
CA ARG A 68 -16.34 -13.13 8.10
C ARG A 68 -16.16 -11.79 8.82
N ILE A 69 -14.92 -11.31 8.93
CA ILE A 69 -14.62 -10.00 9.51
C ILE A 69 -15.26 -8.89 8.67
N PHE A 70 -15.01 -8.86 7.36
CA PHE A 70 -15.53 -7.81 6.50
C PHE A 70 -17.05 -7.85 6.34
N GLU A 71 -17.65 -9.03 6.24
CA GLU A 71 -19.10 -9.20 6.24
C GLU A 71 -19.71 -8.74 7.57
N GLY A 72 -19.10 -9.11 8.70
CA GLY A 72 -19.55 -8.72 10.04
C GLY A 72 -19.45 -7.22 10.30
N LEU A 73 -18.47 -6.56 9.70
CA LEU A 73 -18.27 -5.10 9.77
C LEU A 73 -19.05 -4.33 8.68
N GLY A 74 -19.67 -5.03 7.73
CA GLY A 74 -20.49 -4.42 6.67
C GLY A 74 -19.70 -3.80 5.52
N PHE A 75 -18.45 -4.21 5.30
CA PHE A 75 -17.63 -3.71 4.20
C PHE A 75 -18.04 -4.32 2.85
N SER A 76 -18.02 -3.48 1.81
CA SER A 76 -18.09 -3.95 0.42
C SER A 76 -16.70 -4.39 -0.02
N TYR A 77 -16.59 -5.60 -0.59
CA TYR A 77 -15.31 -6.10 -1.09
C TYR A 77 -15.49 -7.06 -2.27
N SER A 78 -14.45 -7.18 -3.10
CA SER A 78 -14.30 -8.25 -4.08
C SER A 78 -13.08 -9.11 -3.74
N VAL A 79 -13.05 -10.33 -4.27
CA VAL A 79 -11.91 -11.25 -4.12
C VAL A 79 -11.59 -11.85 -5.47
N ASP A 80 -10.38 -11.57 -5.94
CA ASP A 80 -9.73 -12.26 -7.05
C ASP A 80 -8.68 -13.25 -6.51
N TYR A 81 -8.02 -14.00 -7.37
CA TYR A 81 -7.00 -14.97 -6.96
C TYR A 81 -5.76 -14.91 -7.85
N PHE A 82 -4.59 -14.93 -7.22
CA PHE A 82 -3.32 -15.09 -7.91
C PHE A 82 -3.29 -16.40 -8.69
N THR A 83 -2.90 -16.33 -9.96
CA THR A 83 -2.77 -17.48 -10.86
C THR A 83 -1.58 -18.37 -10.51
N ASP A 84 -0.52 -17.80 -9.92
CA ASP A 84 0.59 -18.55 -9.35
C ASP A 84 0.23 -19.15 -7.99
N LYS A 85 0.87 -20.28 -7.67
CA LYS A 85 0.70 -20.94 -6.39
C LYS A 85 1.82 -20.55 -5.45
N ARG A 86 1.46 -20.21 -4.22
CA ARG A 86 2.41 -20.09 -3.11
C ARG A 86 2.42 -21.37 -2.31
N MET A 87 3.54 -21.61 -1.62
CA MET A 87 3.74 -22.79 -0.79
C MET A 87 4.11 -22.36 0.62
N TYR A 88 3.59 -23.09 1.59
CA TYR A 88 4.01 -22.97 2.97
C TYR A 88 4.11 -24.31 3.67
N SER A 89 4.89 -24.34 4.75
CA SER A 89 5.16 -25.54 5.50
C SER A 89 4.73 -25.38 6.95
N THR A 90 3.85 -26.25 7.42
CA THR A 90 3.44 -26.32 8.83
C THR A 90 3.24 -27.78 9.25
N GLY A 91 3.65 -28.13 10.47
CA GLY A 91 3.56 -29.51 10.98
C GLY A 91 4.26 -30.56 10.11
N GLY A 92 5.34 -30.18 9.41
CA GLY A 92 6.08 -31.07 8.50
C GLY A 92 5.37 -31.39 7.18
N LYS A 93 4.26 -30.70 6.85
CA LYS A 93 3.55 -30.82 5.58
C LYS A 93 3.69 -29.53 4.78
N ASN A 94 3.74 -29.70 3.45
CA ASN A 94 3.70 -28.58 2.52
C ASN A 94 2.29 -28.42 1.98
N PHE A 95 1.82 -27.18 1.98
CA PHE A 95 0.53 -26.76 1.46
C PHE A 95 0.77 -25.79 0.32
N THR A 96 -0.02 -25.91 -0.74
CA THR A 96 0.02 -24.99 -1.87
C THR A 96 -1.35 -24.37 -2.05
N TYR A 97 -1.41 -23.06 -2.28
CA TYR A 97 -2.66 -22.33 -2.44
C TYR A 97 -2.49 -21.23 -3.50
N HIS A 98 -3.62 -20.77 -4.03
CA HIS A 98 -3.69 -19.55 -4.83
C HIS A 98 -4.02 -18.40 -3.88
N PRO A 99 -3.11 -17.43 -3.68
CA PRO A 99 -3.37 -16.33 -2.77
C PRO A 99 -4.65 -15.57 -3.12
N PRO A 100 -5.58 -15.37 -2.16
CA PRO A 100 -6.73 -14.51 -2.36
C PRO A 100 -6.26 -13.05 -2.38
N PHE A 101 -6.84 -12.27 -3.29
CA PHE A 101 -6.58 -10.85 -3.45
C PHE A 101 -7.86 -10.08 -3.18
N PHE A 102 -7.95 -9.49 -1.98
CA PHE A 102 -9.07 -8.70 -1.55
C PHE A 102 -8.94 -7.27 -2.05
N GLN A 103 -10.04 -6.72 -2.57
CA GLN A 103 -10.20 -5.29 -2.82
C GLN A 103 -11.38 -4.80 -1.98
N ILE A 104 -11.09 -4.05 -0.93
CA ILE A 104 -12.05 -3.63 0.10
C ILE A 104 -12.29 -2.13 -0.04
N GLU A 105 -13.55 -1.72 -0.16
CA GLU A 105 -13.90 -0.30 -0.27
C GLU A 105 -13.92 0.35 1.13
N ALA A 106 -13.20 1.47 1.28
CA ALA A 106 -13.24 2.33 2.44
C ALA A 106 -13.79 3.70 2.04
N SER A 107 -14.85 4.16 2.71
CA SER A 107 -15.53 5.43 2.44
C SER A 107 -15.10 6.55 3.38
N SER A 108 -14.39 6.24 4.48
CA SER A 108 -13.88 7.23 5.42
C SER A 108 -12.54 6.82 6.05
N ILE A 109 -11.92 7.74 6.78
CA ILE A 109 -10.67 7.47 7.49
C ILE A 109 -10.87 6.48 8.65
N GLU A 110 -12.03 6.52 9.31
CA GLU A 110 -12.41 5.60 10.37
C GLU A 110 -12.58 4.18 9.82
N GLU A 111 -13.23 4.03 8.67
CA GLU A 111 -13.35 2.76 7.96
C GLU A 111 -11.97 2.21 7.53
N LEU A 112 -11.12 3.07 6.97
CA LEU A 112 -9.76 2.69 6.62
C LEU A 112 -8.97 2.22 7.85
N GLN A 113 -9.09 2.92 8.98
CA GLN A 113 -8.43 2.55 10.23
C GLN A 113 -8.89 1.18 10.73
N LEU A 114 -10.18 0.86 10.62
CA LEU A 114 -10.71 -0.46 10.97
C LEU A 114 -10.14 -1.55 10.05
N ILE A 115 -10.15 -1.33 8.73
CA ILE A 115 -9.58 -2.30 7.77
C ILE A 115 -8.09 -2.52 8.06
N MET A 116 -7.32 -1.45 8.26
CA MET A 116 -5.88 -1.55 8.55
C MET A 116 -5.60 -2.25 9.88
N THR A 117 -6.45 -2.07 10.91
CA THR A 117 -6.31 -2.78 12.19
C THR A 117 -6.38 -4.29 12.00
N GLU A 118 -7.29 -4.75 11.13
CA GLU A 118 -7.48 -6.18 10.87
C GLU A 118 -6.47 -6.76 9.88
N THR A 119 -5.85 -5.94 9.02
CA THR A 119 -5.13 -6.44 7.83
C THR A 119 -3.67 -6.00 7.71
N TYR A 120 -3.23 -4.94 8.40
CA TYR A 120 -1.89 -4.37 8.15
C TYR A 120 -0.75 -5.33 8.52
N HIS A 121 -1.00 -6.28 9.42
CA HIS A 121 -0.05 -7.36 9.75
C HIS A 121 0.35 -8.22 8.53
N LEU A 122 -0.46 -8.25 7.46
CA LEU A 122 -0.09 -8.96 6.24
C LEU A 122 1.06 -8.26 5.50
N ALA A 123 1.12 -6.92 5.55
CA ALA A 123 2.24 -6.16 5.01
C ALA A 123 3.54 -6.46 5.77
N THR A 124 3.46 -6.62 7.10
CA THR A 124 4.62 -6.97 7.93
C THR A 124 5.12 -8.40 7.71
N GLN A 125 4.29 -9.24 7.08
CA GLN A 125 4.61 -10.59 6.62
C GLN A 125 5.00 -10.64 5.13
N ASN A 126 5.34 -9.48 4.54
CA ASN A 126 5.73 -9.35 3.13
C ASN A 126 4.65 -9.76 2.12
N GLN A 127 3.38 -9.78 2.52
CA GLN A 127 2.29 -9.89 1.55
C GLN A 127 2.04 -8.56 0.86
N PHE A 128 1.48 -8.59 -0.34
CA PHE A 128 1.09 -7.36 -1.02
C PHE A 128 0.04 -6.61 -0.19
N TYR A 129 0.33 -5.34 0.11
CA TYR A 129 -0.60 -4.43 0.75
C TYR A 129 -0.53 -3.07 0.07
N GLY A 130 -1.65 -2.62 -0.47
CA GLY A 130 -1.73 -1.35 -1.17
C GLY A 130 -3.07 -0.65 -0.99
N ILE A 131 -3.14 0.59 -1.45
CA ILE A 131 -4.37 1.37 -1.50
C ILE A 131 -4.40 2.10 -2.84
N SER A 132 -5.53 2.04 -3.55
CA SER A 132 -5.74 2.85 -4.75
C SER A 132 -6.85 3.87 -4.54
N PHE A 133 -6.65 5.07 -5.11
CA PHE A 133 -7.62 6.15 -5.10
C PHE A 133 -8.42 6.08 -6.38
N LYS A 134 -9.75 5.92 -6.27
CA LYS A 134 -10.69 6.00 -7.42
C LYS A 134 -10.35 5.08 -8.60
N ASN A 135 -9.67 3.97 -8.36
CA ASN A 135 -9.18 3.09 -9.42
C ASN A 135 -9.40 1.61 -9.08
N ILE A 136 -9.92 0.88 -10.07
CA ILE A 136 -10.01 -0.58 -10.02
C ILE A 136 -8.60 -1.12 -10.28
N VAL A 137 -8.14 -2.04 -9.42
CA VAL A 137 -6.90 -2.75 -9.63
C VAL A 137 -7.21 -4.12 -10.22
N GLN A 138 -6.52 -4.45 -11.31
CA GLN A 138 -6.68 -5.75 -11.96
C GLN A 138 -5.50 -6.62 -11.62
N LEU A 139 -5.77 -7.89 -11.30
CA LEU A 139 -4.71 -8.87 -11.20
C LEU A 139 -4.37 -9.37 -12.60
N ILE A 140 -3.11 -9.18 -13.02
CA ILE A 140 -2.62 -9.69 -14.30
C ILE A 140 -1.53 -10.73 -14.07
N SER A 141 -1.30 -11.58 -15.06
CA SER A 141 -0.26 -12.61 -15.02
C SER A 141 0.73 -12.42 -16.16
N ARG A 142 2.03 -12.43 -15.86
CA ARG A 142 3.11 -12.37 -16.84
C ARG A 142 4.19 -13.37 -16.44
N ASN A 143 4.65 -14.16 -17.40
CA ASN A 143 5.68 -15.18 -17.17
C ASN A 143 5.36 -16.15 -16.02
N GLY A 144 4.06 -16.41 -15.77
CA GLY A 144 3.61 -17.29 -14.70
C GLY A 144 3.57 -16.67 -13.31
N TYR A 145 3.76 -15.36 -13.17
CA TYR A 145 3.62 -14.63 -11.91
C TYR A 145 2.47 -13.64 -12.00
N SER A 146 1.63 -13.58 -10.96
CA SER A 146 0.54 -12.61 -10.89
C SER A 146 0.96 -11.38 -10.10
N PHE A 147 0.47 -10.22 -10.52
CA PHE A 147 0.73 -8.96 -9.85
C PHE A 147 -0.43 -7.99 -10.04
N PRO A 148 -0.71 -7.14 -9.04
CA PRO A 148 -1.72 -6.11 -9.15
C PRO A 148 -1.26 -5.02 -10.13
N LYS A 149 -2.07 -4.73 -11.14
CA LYS A 149 -1.86 -3.69 -12.14
C LYS A 149 -2.87 -2.56 -11.94
N LEU A 150 -2.33 -1.35 -11.85
CA LEU A 150 -3.11 -0.11 -11.89
C LEU A 150 -3.44 0.23 -13.35
N CYS A 151 -4.73 0.32 -13.68
CA CYS A 151 -5.18 0.71 -15.01
C CYS A 151 -4.89 2.20 -15.27
N ARG A 152 -4.51 2.52 -16.52
CA ARG A 152 -4.16 3.88 -16.96
C ARG A 152 -5.40 4.76 -17.10
N ASN A 153 -5.77 5.41 -16.01
CA ASN A 153 -6.75 6.51 -15.95
C ASN A 153 -6.02 7.85 -15.71
N LYS A 154 -6.71 8.96 -16.02
CA LYS A 154 -6.26 10.30 -15.61
C LYS A 154 -6.60 10.51 -14.12
N ASP A 155 -5.72 11.18 -13.38
CA ASP A 155 -5.87 11.50 -11.94
C ASP A 155 -5.96 10.27 -11.02
N ILE A 156 -4.89 9.49 -10.98
CA ILE A 156 -4.69 8.36 -10.10
C ILE A 156 -3.68 8.71 -9.03
N ALA A 157 -3.99 8.31 -7.80
CA ALA A 157 -3.00 8.04 -6.79
C ALA A 157 -3.11 6.57 -6.35
N ALA A 158 -1.99 5.99 -5.95
CA ALA A 158 -1.94 4.68 -5.35
C ALA A 158 -0.74 4.59 -4.41
N LEU A 159 -0.78 3.63 -3.50
CA LEU A 159 0.30 3.39 -2.57
C LEU A 159 0.47 1.90 -2.28
N LYS A 160 1.69 1.51 -1.95
CA LYS A 160 2.06 0.16 -1.53
C LYS A 160 2.96 0.24 -0.33
N VAL A 161 2.58 -0.49 0.71
CA VAL A 161 3.42 -0.69 1.88
C VAL A 161 4.63 -1.51 1.47
N SER A 162 5.80 -1.07 1.90
CA SER A 162 7.06 -1.74 1.62
C SER A 162 7.26 -2.97 2.50
N HIS A 163 8.31 -3.74 2.19
CA HIS A 163 8.68 -4.94 2.92
C HIS A 163 8.72 -4.72 4.44
N ASP A 164 8.29 -5.74 5.18
CA ASP A 164 8.21 -5.77 6.64
C ASP A 164 7.42 -4.60 7.29
N GLY A 165 6.60 -3.88 6.52
CA GLY A 165 5.90 -2.68 6.97
C GLY A 165 6.78 -1.43 7.05
N GLN A 166 7.95 -1.43 6.41
CA GLN A 166 8.90 -0.32 6.42
C GLN A 166 8.45 0.80 5.50
N GLY A 167 7.52 1.63 5.95
CA GLY A 167 7.03 2.75 5.16
C GLY A 167 6.24 2.31 3.92
N PHE A 168 6.06 3.24 2.99
CA PHE A 168 5.26 3.00 1.80
C PHE A 168 5.72 3.83 0.61
N ASN A 169 5.52 3.25 -0.56
CA ASN A 169 5.66 3.95 -1.83
C ASN A 169 4.33 4.59 -2.20
N PHE A 170 4.37 5.84 -2.62
CA PHE A 170 3.26 6.63 -3.12
C PHE A 170 3.49 6.97 -4.59
N TYR A 171 2.48 6.73 -5.42
CA TYR A 171 2.49 6.97 -6.85
C TYR A 171 1.34 7.88 -7.19
N SER A 172 1.60 8.90 -7.99
CA SER A 172 0.56 9.82 -8.40
C SER A 172 0.85 10.44 -9.76
N ASN A 173 -0.20 10.57 -10.56
CA ASN A 173 -0.23 11.47 -11.72
C ASN A 173 -1.25 12.61 -11.53
N MET A 174 -1.87 12.72 -10.36
CA MET A 174 -2.81 13.80 -10.01
C MET A 174 -2.07 15.14 -9.98
N ASN A 175 -2.58 16.16 -10.68
CA ASN A 175 -1.93 17.49 -10.79
C ASN A 175 -1.53 18.14 -9.44
N SER A 176 -2.22 17.81 -8.35
CA SER A 176 -1.94 18.31 -7.01
C SER A 176 -0.86 17.55 -6.26
N LEU A 177 -0.33 16.45 -6.81
CA LEU A 177 0.59 15.50 -6.16
C LEU A 177 1.60 14.97 -7.20
N GLN A 178 2.26 15.90 -7.90
CA GLN A 178 3.23 15.66 -8.96
C GLN A 178 4.65 16.08 -8.59
N ASN A 179 4.92 16.53 -7.37
CA ASN A 179 6.30 16.84 -6.96
C ASN A 179 6.46 16.75 -5.45
N MET A 180 7.71 16.73 -5.01
CA MET A 180 8.05 16.57 -3.60
C MET A 180 7.45 17.66 -2.72
N GLU A 181 7.48 18.94 -3.15
CA GLU A 181 6.91 20.05 -2.37
C GLU A 181 5.41 19.85 -2.11
N GLN A 182 4.67 19.43 -3.14
CA GLN A 182 3.25 19.11 -3.02
C GLN A 182 2.99 17.94 -2.06
N VAL A 183 3.80 16.88 -2.11
CA VAL A 183 3.68 15.74 -1.19
C VAL A 183 4.04 16.13 0.24
N ILE A 184 5.10 16.91 0.44
CA ILE A 184 5.50 17.45 1.75
C ILE A 184 4.38 18.31 2.36
N ASN A 185 3.70 19.12 1.55
CA ASN A 185 2.56 19.93 1.99
C ASN A 185 1.34 19.09 2.42
N MET A 186 1.29 17.81 2.03
CA MET A 186 0.27 16.86 2.48
C MET A 186 0.70 16.05 3.70
N LEU A 187 1.89 16.27 4.23
CA LEU A 187 2.23 15.73 5.54
C LEU A 187 1.45 16.47 6.64
N PRO A 188 0.98 15.75 7.67
CA PRO A 188 0.33 16.36 8.82
C PRO A 188 1.26 17.32 9.58
N GLN A 189 0.67 18.22 10.36
CA GLN A 189 1.46 19.05 11.27
C GLN A 189 2.20 18.18 12.30
N GLY A 190 3.47 18.51 12.56
CA GLY A 190 4.29 17.79 13.54
C GLY A 190 5.30 16.81 12.94
N TYR A 191 5.23 16.58 11.63
CA TYR A 191 6.24 15.86 10.87
C TYR A 191 7.34 16.81 10.36
N VAL A 192 8.59 16.37 10.45
CA VAL A 192 9.75 17.01 9.81
C VAL A 192 10.29 16.09 8.75
N VAL A 193 10.52 16.66 7.57
CA VAL A 193 11.01 15.93 6.41
C VAL A 193 12.52 15.97 6.38
N THR A 194 13.13 14.80 6.33
CA THR A 194 14.56 14.65 6.03
C THR A 194 14.68 14.01 4.65
N GLN A 195 15.27 14.75 3.71
CA GLN A 195 15.40 14.32 2.33
C GLN A 195 16.68 13.50 2.13
N ILE A 196 16.58 12.35 1.46
CA ILE A 196 17.75 11.68 0.87
C ILE A 196 17.78 12.08 -0.59
N ASN A 197 18.48 13.17 -0.90
CA ASN A 197 18.98 13.39 -2.25
C ASN A 197 20.44 12.97 -2.25
N ASP A 198 20.71 11.70 -2.50
CA ASP A 198 22.03 11.25 -2.95
C ASP A 198 22.17 11.45 -4.47
N CYS A 199 21.80 12.64 -4.97
CA CYS A 199 22.43 13.12 -6.19
C CYS A 199 23.77 13.72 -5.78
N VAL A 200 24.82 12.88 -5.72
CA VAL A 200 26.16 13.38 -5.98
C VAL A 200 26.11 13.95 -7.40
N ILE A 201 25.98 15.26 -7.53
CA ILE A 201 26.26 15.93 -8.79
C ILE A 201 27.75 15.70 -9.02
N GLU A 202 28.11 14.69 -9.81
CA GLU A 202 29.44 14.63 -10.40
C GLU A 202 29.64 15.93 -11.19
N LYS A 203 30.67 16.68 -10.81
CA LYS A 203 31.15 17.86 -11.54
C LYS A 203 31.93 17.45 -12.77
#